data_AF-A0A3C1E255-F1
#
_entry.id   AF-A0A3C1E255-F1
#
_cell.length_a   1.000
_cell.length_b   1.000
_cell.length_c   1.000
_cell.angle_alpha   90.00
_cell.angle_beta   90.00
_cell.angle_gamma   90.00
#
_symmetry.space_group_name_H-M   'P 1'
#
loop_
_entity.id
_entity.type
_entity.pdbx_description
1 polymer ?
#
loop_
_entity_poly.entity_id
_entity_poly.type
_entity_poly.pdbx_seq_one_letter_code
_entity_poly.pdbx_strand_id
1 'polypeptide(L)'
;MAYALATVMKSGTGAPGSPKDGVPIVGKTGTTDNSYHNWLIATTTKAALAVWVGNIQGTPSLRTAKNPQGDQSLRNISIAGTNGYNTKFNIFRATMKSLDSNPAYRGGAFPAPDQSLLKGRGVSVPDVTGQQPAAAKTLLESLEFTVVDGGTVPSSVPAGQVAKTDPAAGTVAALGDTVTVYTSDGTLATTMPDVVGTARAAAVTTLVADGFAKSSISYSWVSSDPSDLCKVLATNPAAGTQTGTDASVVLTVGNGGKVNGVDPGPVCP
;
A
#
# COMPACT_ATOMS: atom_id res chain seq x y z
N MET A 1 17.68 -13.22 -3.64
CA MET A 1 17.74 -14.71 -3.58
C MET A 1 18.77 -15.23 -2.58
N ALA A 2 20.04 -14.79 -2.63
CA ALA A 2 21.09 -15.24 -1.71
C ALA A 2 20.72 -15.09 -0.22
N TYR A 3 20.14 -13.95 0.17
CA TYR A 3 19.65 -13.71 1.54
C TYR A 3 18.68 -14.80 2.03
N ALA A 4 17.66 -15.13 1.23
CA ALA A 4 16.67 -16.13 1.59
C ALA A 4 17.25 -17.57 1.65
N LEU A 5 18.15 -17.91 0.73
CA LEU A 5 18.75 -19.24 0.64
C LEU A 5 19.89 -19.48 1.64
N ALA A 6 20.47 -18.42 2.21
CA ALA A 6 21.51 -18.54 3.24
C ALA A 6 20.98 -19.26 4.50
N THR A 7 19.75 -18.96 4.91
CA THR A 7 19.12 -19.56 6.09
C THR A 7 18.99 -21.08 5.96
N VAL A 8 18.75 -21.60 4.76
CA VAL A 8 18.68 -23.05 4.49
C VAL A 8 19.99 -23.75 4.88
N MET A 9 21.13 -23.12 4.58
CA MET A 9 22.46 -23.66 4.87
C MET A 9 22.96 -23.33 6.28
N LYS A 10 22.42 -22.28 6.92
CA LYS A 10 22.84 -21.85 8.26
C LYS A 10 22.10 -22.61 9.36
N SER A 11 20.78 -22.73 9.26
CA SER A 11 19.92 -23.30 10.30
C SER A 11 18.76 -24.13 9.77
N GLY A 12 18.60 -24.25 8.44
CA GLY A 12 17.56 -25.05 7.81
C GLY A 12 18.00 -26.48 7.47
N THR A 13 17.26 -27.08 6.53
CA THR A 13 17.47 -28.48 6.10
C THR A 13 18.82 -28.73 5.43
N GLY A 14 19.49 -27.70 4.93
CA GLY A 14 20.83 -27.79 4.33
C GLY A 14 21.98 -27.70 5.34
N ALA A 15 21.71 -27.31 6.59
CA ALA A 15 22.73 -27.07 7.61
C ALA A 15 23.71 -28.23 7.83
N PRO A 16 23.30 -29.53 7.78
CA PRO A 16 24.24 -30.64 7.91
C PRO A 16 25.32 -30.69 6.81
N GLY A 17 25.02 -30.15 5.62
CA GLY A 17 25.96 -30.07 4.50
C GLY A 17 26.91 -28.88 4.55
N SER A 18 26.73 -27.94 5.49
CA SER A 18 27.58 -26.76 5.59
C SER A 18 29.02 -27.11 6.04
N PRO A 19 30.08 -26.61 5.37
CA PRO A 19 31.48 -26.78 5.77
C PRO A 19 31.84 -26.21 7.16
N LYS A 20 31.09 -25.19 7.61
CA LYS A 20 31.35 -24.45 8.87
C LYS A 20 32.75 -23.83 8.96
N ASP A 21 33.29 -23.37 7.84
CA ASP A 21 34.63 -22.79 7.69
C ASP A 21 34.62 -21.26 7.47
N GLY A 22 33.46 -20.64 7.70
CA GLY A 22 33.25 -19.20 7.59
C GLY A 22 33.00 -18.70 6.17
N VAL A 23 33.04 -19.54 5.13
CA VAL A 23 32.72 -19.12 3.77
C VAL A 23 31.19 -18.98 3.62
N PRO A 24 30.69 -17.81 3.18
CA PRO A 24 29.27 -17.63 2.90
C PRO A 24 28.78 -18.60 1.82
N ILE A 25 27.71 -19.33 2.12
CA ILE A 25 27.13 -20.34 1.23
C ILE A 25 25.61 -20.24 1.23
N VAL A 26 25.00 -20.41 0.06
CA VAL A 26 23.54 -20.41 -0.13
C VAL A 26 23.14 -21.64 -0.90
N GLY A 27 21.99 -22.23 -0.59
CA GLY A 27 21.58 -23.45 -1.26
C GLY A 27 20.21 -23.95 -0.92
N LYS A 28 19.88 -25.11 -1.50
CA LYS A 28 18.60 -25.77 -1.32
C LYS A 28 18.76 -27.28 -1.30
N THR A 29 17.99 -27.92 -0.43
CA THR A 29 17.80 -29.36 -0.43
C THR A 29 16.54 -29.74 -1.18
N GLY A 30 16.57 -30.89 -1.84
CA GLY A 30 15.38 -31.56 -2.33
C GLY A 30 15.38 -33.04 -1.96
N THR A 31 14.19 -33.62 -1.89
CA THR A 31 13.96 -35.00 -1.54
C THR A 31 12.66 -35.40 -2.23
N THR A 32 12.66 -36.52 -2.95
CA THR A 32 11.43 -37.05 -3.53
C THR A 32 10.55 -37.65 -2.46
N ASP A 33 9.30 -37.96 -2.80
CA ASP A 33 8.43 -38.76 -1.95
C ASP A 33 9.14 -40.05 -1.52
N ASN A 34 8.88 -40.46 -0.27
CA ASN A 34 9.47 -41.63 0.37
C ASN A 34 11.01 -41.63 0.47
N SER A 35 11.67 -40.51 0.15
CA SER A 35 13.13 -40.36 0.21
C SER A 35 13.89 -41.35 -0.70
N TYR A 36 13.35 -41.71 -1.86
CA TYR A 36 14.04 -42.54 -2.85
C TYR A 36 15.24 -41.84 -3.49
N HIS A 37 15.16 -40.51 -3.63
CA HIS A 37 16.19 -39.66 -4.19
C HIS A 37 16.33 -38.40 -3.36
N ASN A 38 17.55 -37.88 -3.24
CA ASN A 38 17.78 -36.60 -2.57
C ASN A 38 18.94 -35.83 -3.19
N TRP A 39 18.86 -34.50 -3.06
CA TRP A 39 19.88 -33.58 -3.58
C TRP A 39 20.16 -32.46 -2.59
N LEU A 40 21.40 -31.99 -2.61
CA LEU A 40 21.80 -30.70 -2.09
C LEU A 40 22.53 -29.96 -3.21
N ILE A 41 22.02 -28.78 -3.55
CA ILE A 41 22.66 -27.85 -4.47
C ILE A 41 22.94 -26.57 -3.68
N ALA A 42 24.21 -26.16 -3.64
CA ALA A 42 24.60 -24.92 -2.99
C ALA A 42 25.77 -24.27 -3.74
N THR A 43 25.93 -22.97 -3.52
CA THR A 43 26.97 -22.17 -4.14
C THR A 43 27.58 -21.19 -3.14
N THR A 44 28.86 -20.93 -3.31
CA THR A 44 29.54 -19.72 -2.82
C THR A 44 29.53 -18.68 -3.95
N THR A 45 30.21 -17.55 -3.79
CA THR A 45 30.41 -16.58 -4.88
C THR A 45 31.42 -17.06 -5.94
N LYS A 46 32.06 -18.22 -5.76
CA LYS A 46 33.15 -18.72 -6.63
C LYS A 46 32.97 -20.16 -7.11
N ALA A 47 32.22 -20.98 -6.39
CA ALA A 47 31.98 -22.37 -6.76
C ALA A 47 30.54 -22.80 -6.45
N ALA A 48 29.95 -23.58 -7.36
CA ALA A 48 28.67 -24.24 -7.18
C ALA A 48 28.88 -25.76 -7.16
N LEU A 49 28.16 -26.46 -6.29
CA LEU A 49 28.19 -27.90 -6.19
C LEU A 49 26.76 -28.43 -6.14
N ALA A 50 26.52 -29.52 -6.89
CA ALA A 50 25.32 -30.31 -6.82
C ALA A 50 25.69 -31.74 -6.43
N VAL A 51 25.09 -32.24 -5.36
CA VAL A 51 25.26 -33.64 -4.93
C VAL A 51 23.89 -34.30 -4.94
N TRP A 52 23.77 -35.38 -5.70
CA TRP A 52 22.63 -36.28 -5.68
C TRP A 52 23.03 -37.63 -5.11
N VAL A 53 22.13 -38.20 -4.29
CA VAL A 53 22.19 -39.59 -3.86
C VAL A 53 20.81 -40.19 -4.11
N GLY A 54 20.76 -41.34 -4.79
CA GLY A 54 19.50 -41.95 -5.17
C GLY A 54 19.68 -43.35 -5.74
N ASN A 55 18.55 -43.98 -6.05
CA ASN A 55 18.49 -45.32 -6.63
C ASN A 55 18.74 -45.23 -8.14
N ILE A 56 19.79 -45.85 -8.66
CA ILE A 56 19.99 -45.99 -10.11
C ILE A 56 19.27 -47.22 -10.68
N GLN A 57 18.98 -48.20 -9.82
CA GLN A 57 18.31 -49.44 -10.17
C GLN A 57 17.44 -49.89 -8.99
N GLY A 58 16.15 -50.09 -9.26
CA GLY A 58 15.21 -50.54 -8.23
C GLY A 58 15.23 -52.05 -8.02
N THR A 59 14.77 -52.48 -6.84
CA THR A 59 14.71 -53.88 -6.42
C THR A 59 13.37 -54.51 -6.83
N PRO A 60 13.35 -55.57 -7.66
CA PRO A 60 12.10 -56.16 -8.16
C PRO A 60 11.11 -56.58 -7.06
N SER A 61 11.61 -57.08 -5.92
CA SER A 61 10.78 -57.50 -4.78
C SER A 61 10.10 -56.34 -4.04
N LEU A 62 10.51 -55.10 -4.29
CA LEU A 62 9.92 -53.90 -3.67
C LEU A 62 8.95 -53.17 -4.60
N ARG A 63 8.69 -53.71 -5.80
CA ARG A 63 7.79 -53.10 -6.76
C ARG A 63 6.35 -53.17 -6.27
N THR A 64 5.68 -52.02 -6.29
CA THR A 64 4.25 -51.89 -5.98
C THR A 64 3.61 -50.88 -6.93
N ALA A 65 2.28 -50.76 -6.92
CA ALA A 65 1.58 -49.74 -7.72
C ALA A 65 2.06 -48.30 -7.41
N LYS A 66 2.49 -48.01 -6.17
CA LYS A 66 3.04 -46.72 -5.75
C LYS A 66 4.58 -46.62 -5.82
N ASN A 67 5.26 -47.72 -6.12
CA ASN A 67 6.70 -47.81 -6.29
C ASN A 67 7.03 -48.74 -7.49
N PRO A 68 6.71 -48.33 -8.73
CA PRO A 68 6.83 -49.24 -9.88
C PRO A 68 8.29 -49.57 -10.24
N GLN A 69 9.23 -48.69 -9.89
CA GLN A 69 10.66 -48.94 -10.07
C GLN A 69 11.21 -49.93 -9.03
N GLY A 70 10.62 -49.99 -7.84
CA GLY A 70 11.12 -50.78 -6.72
C GLY A 70 12.24 -50.08 -5.95
N ASP A 71 12.23 -48.74 -5.94
CA ASP A 71 13.25 -47.94 -5.28
C ASP A 71 13.24 -48.16 -3.77
N GLN A 72 14.42 -48.21 -3.17
CA GLN A 72 14.58 -48.31 -1.73
C GLN A 72 14.63 -46.92 -1.11
N SER A 73 13.93 -46.73 0.02
CA SER A 73 14.05 -45.48 0.76
C SER A 73 15.50 -45.30 1.22
N LEU A 74 16.12 -44.17 0.89
CA LEU A 74 17.49 -43.86 1.30
C LEU A 74 17.63 -43.82 2.83
N ARG A 75 16.51 -43.66 3.56
CA ARG A 75 16.49 -43.73 5.03
C ARG A 75 16.75 -45.13 5.57
N ASN A 76 16.56 -46.16 4.76
CA ASN A 76 16.75 -47.56 5.12
C ASN A 76 18.04 -48.14 4.54
N ILE A 77 18.82 -47.33 3.80
CA ILE A 77 20.09 -47.74 3.20
C ILE A 77 21.21 -47.16 4.04
N SER A 78 22.23 -47.98 4.33
CA SER A 78 23.49 -47.53 4.92
C SER A 78 24.55 -47.43 3.82
N ILE A 79 25.20 -46.28 3.70
CA ILE A 79 26.30 -46.03 2.77
C ILE A 79 27.49 -45.55 3.60
N ALA A 80 28.60 -46.30 3.58
CA ALA A 80 29.83 -45.96 4.31
C ALA A 80 29.58 -45.60 5.80
N GLY A 81 28.71 -46.36 6.48
CA GLY A 81 28.41 -46.16 7.90
C GLY A 81 27.48 -44.99 8.22
N THR A 82 26.91 -44.33 7.22
CA THR A 82 25.86 -43.31 7.40
C THR A 82 24.58 -43.69 6.68
N ASN A 83 23.46 -43.12 7.13
CA ASN A 83 22.19 -43.25 6.43
C ASN A 83 22.29 -42.62 5.03
N GLY A 84 21.77 -43.29 4.00
CA GLY A 84 21.77 -42.83 2.61
C GLY A 84 21.14 -41.44 2.44
N TYR A 85 20.22 -41.05 3.32
CA TYR A 85 19.69 -39.69 3.38
C TYR A 85 20.77 -38.64 3.69
N ASN A 86 21.69 -38.94 4.59
CA ASN A 86 22.73 -38.02 5.06
C ASN A 86 23.99 -38.03 4.19
N THR A 87 24.17 -39.05 3.35
CA THR A 87 25.34 -39.18 2.46
C THR A 87 25.59 -37.94 1.62
N LYS A 88 24.54 -37.33 1.04
CA LYS A 88 24.67 -36.08 0.26
C LYS A 88 25.34 -34.96 1.05
N PHE A 89 25.05 -34.85 2.35
CA PHE A 89 25.59 -33.80 3.21
C PHE A 89 27.06 -34.05 3.51
N ASN A 90 27.45 -35.30 3.75
CA ASN A 90 28.84 -35.65 4.00
C ASN A 90 29.72 -35.43 2.77
N ILE A 91 29.27 -35.86 1.58
CA ILE A 91 29.95 -35.61 0.31
C ILE A 91 30.07 -34.11 0.09
N PHE A 92 28.94 -33.39 0.16
CA PHE A 92 28.91 -31.95 -0.10
C PHE A 92 29.86 -31.19 0.83
N ARG A 93 29.79 -31.47 2.14
CA ARG A 93 30.60 -30.79 3.16
C ARG A 93 32.09 -31.02 2.93
N ALA A 94 32.49 -32.26 2.64
CA ALA A 94 33.90 -32.60 2.41
C ALA A 94 34.43 -31.93 1.12
N THR A 95 33.66 -32.00 0.03
CA THR A 95 34.04 -31.40 -1.25
C THR A 95 34.13 -29.89 -1.16
N MET A 96 33.13 -29.22 -0.59
CA MET A 96 33.16 -27.76 -0.42
C MET A 96 34.29 -27.31 0.48
N LYS A 97 34.54 -28.00 1.62
CA LYS A 97 35.68 -27.67 2.49
C LYS A 97 37.02 -27.78 1.77
N SER A 98 37.17 -28.73 0.86
CA SER A 98 38.35 -28.85 0.00
C SER A 98 38.45 -27.68 -0.98
N LEU A 99 37.36 -27.34 -1.67
CA LEU A 99 37.32 -26.19 -2.58
C LEU A 99 37.64 -24.87 -1.86
N ASP A 100 37.03 -24.65 -0.70
CA ASP A 100 37.20 -23.44 0.12
C ASP A 100 38.61 -23.28 0.70
N SER A 101 39.40 -24.36 0.74
CA SER A 101 40.82 -24.32 1.13
C SER A 101 41.73 -23.75 0.04
N ASN A 102 41.29 -23.79 -1.23
CA ASN A 102 42.03 -23.23 -2.35
C ASN A 102 41.60 -21.77 -2.59
N PRO A 103 42.53 -20.79 -2.52
CA PRO A 103 42.21 -19.37 -2.74
C PRO A 103 41.51 -19.08 -4.07
N ALA A 104 41.72 -19.89 -5.11
CA ALA A 104 41.06 -19.71 -6.41
C ALA A 104 39.55 -19.98 -6.37
N TYR A 105 39.09 -20.84 -5.45
CA TYR A 105 37.68 -21.26 -5.33
C TYR A 105 37.01 -20.77 -4.04
N ARG A 106 37.77 -20.20 -3.11
CA ARG A 106 37.25 -19.67 -1.85
C ARG A 106 36.32 -18.49 -2.09
N GLY A 107 35.06 -18.64 -1.74
CA GLY A 107 34.04 -17.60 -1.86
C GLY A 107 34.21 -16.46 -0.85
N GLY A 108 33.55 -15.33 -1.16
CA GLY A 108 33.46 -14.16 -0.28
C GLY A 108 32.01 -13.85 0.09
N ALA A 109 31.78 -12.65 0.60
CA ALA A 109 30.43 -12.16 0.88
C ALA A 109 29.59 -12.08 -0.41
N PHE A 110 28.35 -12.55 -0.34
CA PHE A 110 27.38 -12.28 -1.40
C PHE A 110 27.07 -10.77 -1.43
N PRO A 111 26.83 -10.20 -2.63
CA PRO A 111 26.38 -8.82 -2.72
C PRO A 111 25.06 -8.63 -1.96
N ALA A 112 24.88 -7.44 -1.40
CA ALA A 112 23.61 -7.07 -0.80
C ALA A 112 22.49 -7.22 -1.84
N PRO A 113 21.28 -7.68 -1.44
CA PRO A 113 20.16 -7.72 -2.34
C PRO A 113 19.83 -6.31 -2.84
N ASP A 114 19.42 -6.23 -4.10
CA ASP A 114 18.83 -5.01 -4.63
C ASP A 114 17.62 -4.62 -3.75
N GLN A 115 17.56 -3.35 -3.34
CA GLN A 115 16.48 -2.83 -2.50
C GLN A 115 15.11 -2.99 -3.16
N SER A 116 15.04 -2.97 -4.49
CA SER A 116 13.82 -3.22 -5.26
C SER A 116 13.30 -4.66 -5.11
N LEU A 117 14.18 -5.64 -4.88
CA LEU A 117 13.80 -7.04 -4.62
C LEU A 117 13.34 -7.27 -3.18
N LEU A 118 13.65 -6.34 -2.26
CA LEU A 118 13.18 -6.37 -0.88
C LEU A 118 11.85 -5.63 -0.69
N LYS A 119 11.66 -4.53 -1.41
CA LYS A 119 10.48 -3.66 -1.31
C LYS A 119 9.41 -3.96 -2.37
N GLY A 120 9.70 -4.86 -3.31
CA GLY A 120 8.91 -5.05 -4.53
C GLY A 120 9.22 -3.99 -5.57
N ARG A 121 8.95 -4.28 -6.85
CA ARG A 121 8.86 -3.24 -7.88
C ARG A 121 7.59 -2.46 -7.57
N GLY A 122 7.74 -1.26 -6.98
CA GLY A 122 6.63 -0.35 -6.74
C GLY A 122 6.46 0.64 -7.88
N VAL A 123 5.22 1.10 -8.06
CA VAL A 123 4.86 2.21 -8.94
C VAL A 123 4.43 3.38 -8.05
N SER A 124 4.76 4.60 -8.46
CA SER A 124 4.25 5.78 -7.75
C SER A 124 2.75 5.90 -7.98
N VAL A 125 1.98 6.09 -6.92
CA VAL A 125 0.56 6.42 -7.03
C VAL A 125 0.44 7.77 -7.77
N PRO A 126 -0.23 7.84 -8.93
CA PRO A 126 -0.43 9.08 -9.66
C PRO A 126 -1.39 10.01 -8.93
N ASP A 127 -1.27 11.31 -9.15
CA ASP A 127 -2.27 12.26 -8.68
C ASP A 127 -3.52 12.19 -9.55
N VAL A 128 -4.64 11.79 -8.94
CA VAL A 128 -5.95 11.68 -9.56
C VAL A 128 -6.95 12.68 -8.99
N THR A 129 -6.49 13.63 -8.18
CA THR A 129 -7.32 14.68 -7.57
C THR A 129 -8.07 15.47 -8.65
N GLY A 130 -9.37 15.70 -8.45
CA GLY A 130 -10.23 16.39 -9.41
C GLY A 130 -10.69 15.54 -10.61
N GLN A 131 -10.20 14.30 -10.76
CA GLN A 131 -10.71 13.40 -11.79
C GLN A 131 -12.07 12.80 -11.40
N GLN A 132 -12.80 12.30 -12.39
CA GLN A 132 -13.98 11.47 -12.14
C GLN A 132 -13.56 10.11 -11.56
N PRO A 133 -14.29 9.53 -10.58
CA PRO A 133 -13.91 8.28 -9.93
C PRO A 133 -13.68 7.13 -10.91
N ALA A 134 -14.46 7.05 -11.98
CA ALA A 134 -14.30 6.04 -13.03
C ALA A 134 -13.00 6.21 -13.83
N ALA A 135 -12.58 7.45 -14.12
CA ALA A 135 -11.34 7.74 -14.81
C ALA A 135 -10.12 7.47 -13.93
N ALA A 136 -10.19 7.91 -12.66
CA ALA A 136 -9.16 7.64 -11.66
C ALA A 136 -8.97 6.13 -11.45
N LYS A 137 -10.08 5.38 -11.34
CA LYS A 137 -10.06 3.92 -11.24
C LYS A 137 -9.35 3.28 -12.43
N THR A 138 -9.72 3.67 -13.65
CA THR A 138 -9.11 3.12 -14.88
C THR A 138 -7.60 3.37 -14.92
N LEU A 139 -7.15 4.58 -14.55
CA LEU A 139 -5.74 4.92 -14.50
C LEU A 139 -4.99 4.08 -13.45
N LEU A 140 -5.53 3.97 -12.23
CA LEU A 140 -4.91 3.22 -11.15
C LEU A 140 -4.84 1.71 -11.46
N GLU A 141 -5.89 1.13 -12.01
CA GLU A 141 -5.92 -0.28 -12.44
C GLU A 141 -4.94 -0.54 -13.60
N SER A 142 -4.72 0.43 -14.49
CA SER A 142 -3.70 0.30 -15.55
C SER A 142 -2.27 0.23 -15.03
N LEU A 143 -2.04 0.67 -13.78
CA LEU A 143 -0.78 0.56 -13.05
C LEU A 143 -0.73 -0.67 -12.13
N GLU A 144 -1.66 -1.62 -12.32
CA GLU A 144 -1.82 -2.85 -11.53
C GLU A 144 -2.19 -2.62 -10.06
N PHE A 145 -2.76 -1.47 -9.70
CA PHE A 145 -3.35 -1.27 -8.36
C PHE A 145 -4.76 -1.84 -8.27
N THR A 146 -5.13 -2.29 -7.07
CA THR A 146 -6.52 -2.60 -6.71
C THR A 146 -7.19 -1.33 -6.19
N VAL A 147 -8.32 -0.92 -6.77
CA VAL A 147 -9.01 0.31 -6.36
C VAL A 147 -10.20 -0.01 -5.47
N VAL A 148 -10.27 0.63 -4.31
CA VAL A 148 -11.42 0.54 -3.38
C VAL A 148 -12.03 1.92 -3.18
N ASP A 149 -13.36 1.99 -3.12
CA ASP A 149 -14.07 3.21 -2.79
C ASP A 149 -14.00 3.47 -1.27
N GLY A 150 -13.43 4.61 -0.89
CA GLY A 150 -13.31 5.07 0.50
C GLY A 150 -14.51 5.90 0.98
N GLY A 151 -15.50 6.15 0.12
CA GLY A 151 -16.63 7.03 0.39
C GLY A 151 -16.32 8.51 0.17
N THR A 152 -17.25 9.36 0.61
CA THR A 152 -17.16 10.81 0.45
C THR A 152 -16.47 11.48 1.63
N VAL A 153 -15.68 12.52 1.37
CA VAL A 153 -14.99 13.33 2.37
C VAL A 153 -15.16 14.83 2.08
N PRO A 154 -15.10 15.69 3.12
CA PRO A 154 -15.03 17.14 2.94
C PRO A 154 -13.82 17.53 2.10
N SER A 155 -14.06 18.27 1.03
CA SER A 155 -13.00 18.71 0.11
C SER A 155 -13.39 19.96 -0.67
N SER A 156 -12.37 20.73 -1.02
CA SER A 156 -12.48 21.91 -1.89
C SER A 156 -12.65 21.56 -3.37
N VAL A 157 -12.50 20.28 -3.71
CA VAL A 157 -12.75 19.75 -5.04
C VAL A 157 -14.28 19.69 -5.28
N PRO A 158 -14.78 19.91 -6.50
CA PRO A 158 -16.19 19.75 -6.81
C PRO A 158 -16.77 18.40 -6.37
N ALA A 159 -18.02 18.41 -5.91
CA ALA A 159 -18.72 17.20 -5.45
C ALA A 159 -18.69 16.08 -6.51
N GLY A 160 -18.46 14.85 -6.06
CA GLY A 160 -18.41 13.66 -6.91
C GLY A 160 -17.08 13.43 -7.64
N GLN A 161 -16.14 14.37 -7.62
CA GLN A 161 -14.77 14.15 -8.11
C GLN A 161 -13.87 13.58 -7.02
N VAL A 162 -12.72 13.01 -7.39
CA VAL A 162 -11.75 12.48 -6.43
C VAL A 162 -11.15 13.60 -5.59
N ALA A 163 -11.28 13.49 -4.28
CA ALA A 163 -10.72 14.43 -3.31
C ALA A 163 -9.28 14.07 -2.94
N LYS A 164 -8.99 12.78 -2.75
CA LYS A 164 -7.66 12.25 -2.40
C LYS A 164 -7.61 10.73 -2.58
N THR A 165 -6.41 10.17 -2.48
CA THR A 165 -6.18 8.72 -2.38
C THR A 165 -5.43 8.37 -1.10
N ASP A 166 -5.56 7.11 -0.68
CA ASP A 166 -4.71 6.48 0.33
C ASP A 166 -4.21 5.12 -0.19
N PRO A 167 -2.90 4.92 -0.42
CA PRO A 167 -1.80 5.87 -0.20
C PRO A 167 -1.90 7.16 -1.01
N ALA A 168 -1.34 8.24 -0.46
CA ALA A 168 -1.34 9.56 -1.09
C ALA A 168 -0.53 9.56 -2.40
N ALA A 169 -0.90 10.43 -3.33
CA ALA A 169 -0.18 10.63 -4.59
C ALA A 169 1.33 10.87 -4.34
N GLY A 170 2.17 10.28 -5.19
CA GLY A 170 3.64 10.29 -5.05
C GLY A 170 4.19 9.19 -4.13
N THR A 171 3.34 8.49 -3.37
CA THR A 171 3.78 7.33 -2.57
C THR A 171 4.10 6.17 -3.50
N VAL A 172 5.24 5.52 -3.28
CA VAL A 172 5.59 4.28 -3.99
C VAL A 172 4.89 3.11 -3.31
N ALA A 173 3.93 2.52 -4.02
CA ALA A 173 3.18 1.34 -3.58
C ALA A 173 3.55 0.13 -4.44
N ALA A 174 3.47 -1.08 -3.90
CA ALA A 174 3.79 -2.30 -4.64
C ALA A 174 2.70 -2.59 -5.69
N LEU A 175 3.08 -3.27 -6.76
CA LEU A 175 2.10 -3.79 -7.73
C LEU A 175 1.11 -4.72 -7.02
N GLY A 176 -0.18 -4.55 -7.29
CA GLY A 176 -1.27 -5.27 -6.61
C GLY A 176 -1.74 -4.65 -5.30
N ASP A 177 -1.06 -3.63 -4.76
CA ASP A 177 -1.51 -2.94 -3.54
C ASP A 177 -2.87 -2.28 -3.76
N THR A 178 -3.60 -2.10 -2.65
CA THR A 178 -4.88 -1.42 -2.65
C THR A 178 -4.69 0.10 -2.51
N VAL A 179 -5.27 0.85 -3.44
CA VAL A 179 -5.41 2.31 -3.37
C VAL A 179 -6.87 2.63 -3.10
N THR A 180 -7.14 3.22 -1.95
CA THR A 180 -8.46 3.72 -1.58
C THR A 180 -8.67 5.10 -2.18
N VAL A 181 -9.74 5.28 -2.94
CA VAL A 181 -10.10 6.55 -3.58
C VAL A 181 -11.24 7.18 -2.79
N TYR A 182 -11.03 8.42 -2.34
CA TYR A 182 -12.06 9.20 -1.64
C TYR A 182 -12.63 10.25 -2.58
N THR A 183 -13.96 10.38 -2.59
CA THR A 183 -14.66 11.38 -3.41
C THR A 183 -15.00 12.62 -2.58
N SER A 184 -15.11 13.77 -3.22
CA SER A 184 -15.53 15.01 -2.57
C SER A 184 -17.03 15.01 -2.34
N ASP A 185 -17.46 15.38 -1.14
CA ASP A 185 -18.86 15.74 -0.86
C ASP A 185 -19.21 17.19 -1.27
N GLY A 186 -18.21 17.98 -1.70
CA GLY A 186 -18.37 19.39 -2.09
C GLY A 186 -18.61 20.37 -0.95
N THR A 187 -18.55 19.93 0.31
CA THR A 187 -18.86 20.76 1.49
C THR A 187 -17.84 21.87 1.75
N LEU A 188 -16.72 21.91 1.02
CA LEU A 188 -15.72 22.98 1.08
C LEU A 188 -15.42 23.58 -0.30
N ALA A 189 -16.26 23.31 -1.31
CA ALA A 189 -15.95 23.66 -2.71
C ALA A 189 -16.03 25.17 -3.03
N THR A 190 -16.63 25.99 -2.16
CA THR A 190 -16.83 27.44 -2.39
C THR A 190 -16.25 28.25 -1.24
N THR A 191 -15.85 29.50 -1.52
CA THR A 191 -15.41 30.44 -0.49
C THR A 191 -16.54 31.40 -0.17
N MET A 192 -16.83 31.61 1.12
CA MET A 192 -17.84 32.56 1.55
C MET A 192 -17.47 33.99 1.11
N PRO A 193 -18.29 34.66 0.28
CA PRO A 193 -18.00 36.01 -0.17
C PRO A 193 -18.15 37.01 0.98
N ASP A 194 -17.40 38.12 0.88
CA ASP A 194 -17.57 39.23 1.81
C ASP A 194 -18.76 40.10 1.40
N VAL A 195 -19.84 39.98 2.16
CA VAL A 195 -21.07 40.78 1.99
C VAL A 195 -21.32 41.70 3.17
N VAL A 196 -20.36 41.84 4.09
CA VAL A 196 -20.47 42.72 5.27
C VAL A 196 -20.56 44.18 4.82
N GLY A 197 -21.43 44.96 5.46
CA GLY A 197 -21.70 46.35 5.12
C GLY A 197 -22.67 46.56 3.94
N THR A 198 -23.02 45.50 3.21
CA THR A 198 -24.00 45.58 2.11
C THR A 198 -25.44 45.47 2.64
N ALA A 199 -26.40 45.97 1.85
CA ALA A 199 -27.82 45.77 2.15
C ALA A 199 -28.18 44.28 2.04
N ARG A 200 -29.03 43.76 2.94
CA ARG A 200 -29.41 42.33 2.98
C ARG A 200 -29.84 41.76 1.62
N ALA A 201 -30.60 42.53 0.83
CA ALA A 201 -31.08 42.10 -0.48
C ALA A 201 -29.96 41.97 -1.51
N ALA A 202 -28.96 42.86 -1.45
CA ALA A 202 -27.76 42.80 -2.27
C ALA A 202 -26.85 41.64 -1.83
N ALA A 203 -26.71 41.41 -0.51
CA ALA A 203 -25.98 40.28 0.03
C ALA A 203 -26.56 38.94 -0.45
N VAL A 204 -27.89 38.77 -0.36
CA VAL A 204 -28.58 37.57 -0.86
C VAL A 204 -28.38 37.38 -2.35
N THR A 205 -28.49 38.46 -3.14
CA THR A 205 -28.24 38.39 -4.59
C THR A 205 -26.81 37.93 -4.89
N THR A 206 -25.83 38.45 -4.16
CA THR A 206 -24.41 38.08 -4.31
C THR A 206 -24.18 36.60 -3.96
N LEU A 207 -24.70 36.16 -2.82
CA LEU A 207 -24.60 34.76 -2.38
C LEU A 207 -25.26 33.79 -3.38
N VAL A 208 -26.45 34.12 -3.87
CA VAL A 208 -27.14 33.27 -4.86
C VAL A 208 -26.39 33.26 -6.20
N ALA A 209 -25.78 34.38 -6.60
CA ALA A 209 -24.94 34.44 -7.80
C ALA A 209 -23.66 33.58 -7.67
N ASP A 210 -23.10 33.48 -6.46
CA ASP A 210 -21.96 32.61 -6.14
C ASP A 210 -22.37 31.14 -5.89
N GLY A 211 -23.64 30.81 -6.13
CA GLY A 211 -24.15 29.44 -6.10
C GLY A 211 -24.78 29.00 -4.79
N PHE A 212 -24.80 29.84 -3.75
CA PHE A 212 -25.43 29.49 -2.48
C PHE A 212 -26.95 29.32 -2.63
N ALA A 213 -27.49 28.24 -2.07
CA ALA A 213 -28.92 27.98 -2.12
C ALA A 213 -29.68 29.04 -1.32
N LYS A 214 -30.60 29.77 -1.96
CA LYS A 214 -31.43 30.80 -1.30
C LYS A 214 -32.19 30.26 -0.07
N SER A 215 -32.58 28.99 -0.10
CA SER A 215 -33.25 28.29 1.02
C SER A 215 -32.36 28.08 2.24
N SER A 216 -31.05 28.12 2.08
CA SER A 216 -30.07 27.93 3.17
C SER A 216 -29.69 29.24 3.86
N ILE A 217 -30.16 30.39 3.35
CA ILE A 217 -29.87 31.72 3.91
C ILE A 217 -30.94 32.09 4.94
N SER A 218 -30.49 32.45 6.15
CA SER A 218 -31.33 32.89 7.27
C SER A 218 -30.83 34.20 7.86
N TYR A 219 -31.67 34.88 8.63
CA TYR A 219 -31.36 36.19 9.22
C TYR A 219 -31.38 36.14 10.74
N SER A 220 -30.39 36.78 11.35
CA SER A 220 -30.35 37.06 12.78
C SER A 220 -30.36 38.57 13.00
N TRP A 221 -31.41 39.09 13.63
CA TRP A 221 -31.59 40.53 13.80
C TRP A 221 -30.95 41.02 15.11
N VAL A 222 -30.15 42.09 15.02
CA VAL A 222 -29.51 42.71 16.18
C VAL A 222 -29.79 44.21 16.24
N SER A 223 -29.95 44.70 17.46
CA SER A 223 -29.98 46.11 17.79
C SER A 223 -28.65 46.75 17.38
N SER A 224 -28.76 47.85 16.66
CA SER A 224 -27.66 48.49 15.92
C SER A 224 -28.00 49.96 15.70
N ASP A 225 -27.05 50.75 15.25
CA ASP A 225 -27.30 52.15 14.92
C ASP A 225 -28.31 52.29 13.77
N PRO A 226 -29.11 53.37 13.73
CA PRO A 226 -30.03 53.63 12.62
C PRO A 226 -29.36 53.66 11.23
N SER A 227 -28.07 54.00 11.15
CA SER A 227 -27.27 53.96 9.92
C SER A 227 -27.03 52.56 9.38
N ASP A 228 -27.20 51.54 10.22
CA ASP A 228 -26.97 50.13 9.91
C ASP A 228 -28.27 49.35 9.70
N LEU A 229 -29.40 50.05 9.69
CA LEU A 229 -30.68 49.48 9.33
C LEU A 229 -30.57 48.73 8.00
N CYS A 230 -30.95 47.44 8.00
CA CYS A 230 -30.95 46.55 6.84
C CYS A 230 -29.58 46.18 6.26
N LYS A 231 -28.49 46.53 6.94
CA LYS A 231 -27.14 46.14 6.54
C LYS A 231 -26.70 44.86 7.22
N VAL A 232 -25.95 44.04 6.48
CA VAL A 232 -25.28 42.86 7.02
C VAL A 232 -24.10 43.32 7.87
N LEU A 233 -24.08 42.92 9.14
CA LEU A 233 -23.03 43.25 10.10
C LEU A 233 -22.03 42.12 10.27
N ALA A 234 -22.48 40.88 10.10
CA ALA A 234 -21.63 39.70 10.14
C ALA A 234 -22.28 38.56 9.34
N THR A 235 -21.47 37.57 8.96
CA THR A 235 -21.91 36.34 8.33
C THR A 235 -21.38 35.13 9.08
N ASN A 236 -22.15 34.05 9.09
CA ASN A 236 -21.69 32.73 9.50
C ASN A 236 -22.07 31.70 8.41
N PRO A 237 -21.11 31.07 7.72
CA PRO A 237 -19.66 31.19 7.87
C PRO A 237 -19.13 32.63 7.66
N ALA A 238 -17.98 32.95 8.27
CA ALA A 238 -17.35 34.25 8.10
C ALA A 238 -16.80 34.40 6.66
N ALA A 239 -16.72 35.62 6.16
CA ALA A 239 -16.10 35.91 4.86
C ALA A 239 -14.71 35.26 4.73
N GLY A 240 -14.43 34.65 3.58
CA GLY A 240 -13.19 33.91 3.30
C GLY A 240 -13.15 32.47 3.81
N THR A 241 -14.16 32.01 4.56
CA THR A 241 -14.25 30.61 5.02
C THR A 241 -14.62 29.68 3.87
N GLN A 242 -13.97 28.52 3.75
CA GLN A 242 -14.41 27.48 2.81
C GLN A 242 -15.69 26.82 3.31
N THR A 243 -16.69 26.72 2.44
CA THR A 243 -18.02 26.21 2.74
C THR A 243 -18.67 25.63 1.49
N GLY A 244 -19.66 24.78 1.68
CA GLY A 244 -20.50 24.28 0.61
C GLY A 244 -21.56 25.31 0.24
N THR A 245 -21.99 25.29 -1.02
CA THR A 245 -23.11 26.11 -1.50
C THR A 245 -24.45 25.77 -0.83
N ASP A 246 -24.56 24.56 -0.32
CA ASP A 246 -25.76 24.07 0.38
C ASP A 246 -25.71 24.29 1.89
N ALA A 247 -24.56 24.75 2.43
CA ALA A 247 -24.39 24.99 3.85
C ALA A 247 -25.31 26.10 4.36
N SER A 248 -25.73 26.01 5.62
CA SER A 248 -26.53 27.07 6.25
C SER A 248 -25.72 28.35 6.38
N VAL A 249 -26.24 29.45 5.82
CA VAL A 249 -25.67 30.78 5.93
C VAL A 249 -26.57 31.62 6.84
N VAL A 250 -26.00 32.18 7.90
CA VAL A 250 -26.69 33.13 8.79
C VAL A 250 -26.12 34.51 8.53
N LEU A 251 -26.98 35.44 8.11
CA LEU A 251 -26.67 36.85 7.99
C LEU A 251 -27.12 37.57 9.26
N THR A 252 -26.19 38.15 10.00
CA THR A 252 -26.51 39.06 11.10
C THR A 252 -26.83 40.42 10.53
N VAL A 253 -28.06 40.92 10.72
CA VAL A 253 -28.56 42.14 10.08
C VAL A 253 -28.95 43.17 11.14
N GLY A 254 -28.56 44.42 10.91
CA GLY A 254 -28.94 45.54 11.77
C GLY A 254 -30.42 45.90 11.66
N ASN A 255 -31.11 46.02 12.79
CA ASN A 255 -32.52 46.41 12.85
C ASN A 255 -32.77 47.90 13.18
N GLY A 256 -31.72 48.73 13.24
CA GLY A 256 -31.82 50.19 13.39
C GLY A 256 -32.39 50.66 14.73
N GLY A 257 -31.88 50.10 15.83
CA GLY A 257 -32.20 50.51 17.20
C GLY A 257 -33.43 49.84 17.79
N LYS A 258 -34.00 48.84 17.12
CA LYS A 258 -35.11 48.04 17.67
C LYS A 258 -34.60 46.99 18.66
N VAL A 259 -35.54 46.37 19.38
CA VAL A 259 -35.25 45.28 20.33
C VAL A 259 -34.51 44.14 19.59
N ASN A 260 -33.48 43.57 20.24
CA ASN A 260 -32.73 42.44 19.71
C ASN A 260 -33.65 41.29 19.27
N GLY A 261 -33.35 40.68 18.13
CA GLY A 261 -34.11 39.56 17.56
C GLY A 261 -35.38 39.95 16.81
N VAL A 262 -35.78 41.23 16.82
CA VAL A 262 -37.00 41.69 16.14
C VAL A 262 -36.69 42.18 14.73
N ASP A 263 -37.37 41.58 13.75
CA ASP A 263 -37.39 42.06 12.37
C ASP A 263 -38.02 43.48 12.32
N PRO A 264 -37.34 44.48 11.75
CA PRO A 264 -37.88 45.82 11.64
C PRO A 264 -39.15 45.91 10.76
N GLY A 265 -39.49 44.88 9.99
CA GLY A 265 -40.70 44.81 9.17
C GLY A 265 -40.52 45.51 7.83
N PRO A 266 -41.57 46.16 7.26
CA PRO A 266 -41.55 46.65 5.87
C PRO A 266 -40.56 47.79 5.59
N VAL A 267 -39.90 48.32 6.63
CA VAL A 267 -38.77 49.27 6.50
C VAL A 267 -37.52 48.61 5.90
N CYS A 268 -37.53 47.28 5.82
CA CYS A 268 -36.45 46.46 5.30
C CYS A 268 -37.00 45.61 4.16
N PRO A 269 -36.83 46.03 2.88
CA PRO A 269 -37.16 45.19 1.72
C PRO A 269 -36.15 44.05 1.53
#